data_AF-A0A374BLZ9-F1
#
_entry.id   AF-A0A374BLZ9-F1
#
_cell.length_a   1.000
_cell.length_b   1.000
_cell.length_c   1.000
_cell.angle_alpha   90.00
_cell.angle_beta   90.00
_cell.angle_gamma   90.00
#
_symmetry.space_group_name_H-M   'P 1'
#
loop_
_entity.id
_entity.type
_entity.pdbx_description
1 polymer ?
#
loop_
_entity_poly.entity_id
_entity_poly.type
_entity_poly.pdbx_seq_one_letter_code
_entity_poly.pdbx_strand_id
1 'polypeptide(L)'
;MAERTKGLDTREHPSKYKQISAKEKSRLESKVRDRTITKDEYKKLEWNKKISAKRQDAVNEFWDQEQIRLQKGENGTRNWSPQQKADILNGKRPTYNGKTIQGHHTYSVSKYPHLSGNSEVIYPATFNEHLKGWHGGNFRNSLPGEPIKTIIDF
;
A
#
# COMPACT_ATOMS: atom_id res chain seq x y z
N MET A 1 15.81 4.82 5.54
CA MET A 1 15.51 3.93 4.39
C MET A 1 15.57 2.48 4.87
N ALA A 2 14.47 1.74 4.79
CA ALA A 2 14.45 0.32 5.18
C ALA A 2 15.36 -0.49 4.25
N GLU A 3 16.08 -1.49 4.78
CA GLU A 3 16.98 -2.35 4.01
C GLU A 3 16.29 -3.01 2.80
N ARG A 4 14.99 -3.27 2.92
CA ARG A 4 14.12 -3.85 1.90
C ARG A 4 13.95 -3.00 0.64
N THR A 5 14.10 -1.68 0.72
CA THR A 5 14.00 -0.79 -0.45
C THR A 5 15.35 -0.49 -1.08
N LYS A 6 16.44 -1.10 -0.60
CA LYS A 6 17.78 -0.94 -1.16
C LYS A 6 17.83 -1.45 -2.60
N GLY A 7 18.26 -0.59 -3.52
CA GLY A 7 18.35 -0.92 -4.94
C GLY A 7 17.09 -0.60 -5.77
N LEU A 8 16.01 -0.13 -5.14
CA LEU A 8 14.85 0.37 -5.87
C LEU A 8 15.12 1.79 -6.40
N ASP A 9 14.56 2.12 -7.56
CA ASP A 9 14.56 3.51 -8.05
C ASP A 9 13.55 4.34 -7.23
N THR A 10 14.08 5.10 -6.27
CA THR A 10 13.31 5.94 -5.35
C THR A 10 13.19 7.39 -5.84
N ARG A 11 13.46 7.66 -7.12
CA ARG A 11 13.17 8.97 -7.75
C ARG A 11 11.69 9.09 -8.10
N GLU A 12 11.20 10.33 -8.17
CA GLU A 12 9.82 10.59 -8.59
C GLU A 12 9.64 10.30 -10.08
N HIS A 13 8.62 9.50 -10.42
CA HIS A 13 8.21 9.18 -11.79
C HIS A 13 6.70 9.41 -11.94
N PRO A 14 6.23 10.66 -11.79
CA PRO A 14 4.79 10.95 -11.77
C PRO A 14 4.14 10.55 -13.09
N SER A 15 2.96 9.94 -13.00
CA SER A 15 2.15 9.57 -14.17
C SER A 15 1.35 10.76 -14.69
N LYS A 16 1.09 10.79 -16.00
CA LYS A 16 0.10 11.70 -16.62
C LYS A 16 -1.27 11.57 -15.93
N TYR A 17 -1.67 10.36 -15.58
CA TYR A 17 -2.95 10.08 -14.95
C TYR A 17 -2.82 10.02 -13.43
N LYS A 18 -3.81 10.57 -12.72
CA LYS A 18 -3.91 10.55 -11.26
C LYS A 18 -4.94 9.54 -10.79
N GLN A 19 -4.80 9.11 -9.55
CA GLN A 19 -5.79 8.25 -8.89
C GLN A 19 -7.14 8.97 -8.83
N ILE A 20 -8.21 8.23 -9.17
CA ILE A 20 -9.58 8.73 -9.17
C ILE A 20 -10.38 8.19 -7.98
N SER A 21 -11.39 8.95 -7.56
CA SER A 21 -12.35 8.50 -6.55
C SER A 21 -13.26 7.39 -7.09
N ALA A 22 -13.91 6.65 -6.21
CA ALA A 22 -14.91 5.65 -6.58
C ALA A 22 -16.05 6.26 -7.41
N LYS A 23 -16.48 7.48 -7.07
CA LYS A 23 -17.51 8.23 -7.82
C LYS A 23 -17.07 8.52 -9.25
N GLU A 24 -15.84 9.00 -9.43
CA GLU A 24 -15.29 9.27 -10.76
C GLU A 24 -15.08 7.98 -11.56
N LYS A 25 -14.61 6.91 -10.93
CA LYS A 25 -14.49 5.58 -11.56
C LYS A 25 -15.85 5.10 -12.08
N SER A 26 -16.88 5.13 -11.24
CA SER A 26 -18.26 4.75 -11.61
C SER A 26 -18.80 5.60 -12.77
N ARG A 27 -18.56 6.93 -12.73
CA ARG A 27 -18.91 7.83 -13.84
C ARG A 27 -18.27 7.41 -15.16
N LEU A 28 -16.97 7.11 -15.16
CA LEU A 28 -16.26 6.68 -16.36
C LEU A 28 -16.73 5.31 -16.85
N GLU A 29 -17.02 4.37 -15.94
CA GLU A 29 -17.58 3.06 -16.28
C GLU A 29 -18.98 3.17 -16.92
N SER A 30 -19.83 4.08 -16.44
CA SER A 30 -21.10 4.39 -17.11
C SER A 30 -20.88 4.90 -18.54
N LYS A 31 -19.95 5.84 -18.75
CA LYS A 31 -19.61 6.30 -20.10
C LYS A 31 -19.09 5.20 -21.03
N VAL A 32 -18.38 4.19 -20.51
CA VAL A 32 -17.99 3.00 -21.29
C VAL A 32 -19.23 2.24 -21.75
N ARG A 33 -20.19 1.97 -20.85
CA ARG A 33 -21.43 1.26 -21.18
C ARG A 33 -22.26 2.02 -22.21
N ASP A 34 -22.36 3.33 -22.05
CA ASP A 34 -23.13 4.22 -22.93
C ASP A 34 -22.37 4.55 -24.23
N ARG A 35 -21.13 4.07 -24.39
CA ARG A 35 -20.23 4.34 -25.53
C ARG A 35 -19.96 5.84 -25.76
N THR A 36 -20.02 6.64 -24.69
CA THR A 36 -19.78 8.10 -24.71
C THR A 36 -18.39 8.49 -24.16
N ILE A 37 -17.57 7.51 -23.77
CA ILE A 37 -16.26 7.77 -23.19
C ILE A 37 -15.26 8.28 -24.23
N THR A 38 -14.49 9.32 -23.87
CA THR A 38 -13.39 9.80 -24.71
C THR A 38 -12.16 8.90 -24.59
N LYS A 39 -11.25 8.97 -25.58
CA LYS A 39 -9.99 8.19 -25.56
C LYS A 39 -9.13 8.47 -24.32
N ASP A 40 -9.06 9.72 -23.86
CA ASP A 40 -8.26 10.07 -22.69
C ASP A 40 -8.93 9.61 -21.38
N GLU A 41 -10.26 9.74 -21.27
CA GLU A 41 -11.02 9.18 -20.14
C GLU A 41 -10.87 7.67 -20.03
N TYR A 42 -10.92 6.96 -21.16
CA TYR A 42 -10.71 5.51 -21.18
C TYR A 42 -9.31 5.13 -20.70
N LYS A 43 -8.27 5.82 -21.21
CA LYS A 43 -6.89 5.62 -20.74
C LYS A 43 -6.74 5.92 -19.24
N LYS A 44 -7.38 6.96 -18.73
CA LYS A 44 -7.41 7.31 -17.30
C LYS A 44 -8.07 6.20 -16.46
N LEU A 45 -9.20 5.65 -16.93
CA LEU A 45 -9.89 4.54 -16.27
C LEU A 45 -9.03 3.27 -16.25
N GLU A 46 -8.46 2.89 -17.39
CA GLU A 46 -7.61 1.70 -17.50
C GLU A 46 -6.33 1.82 -16.66
N TRP A 47 -5.69 2.99 -16.66
CA TRP A 47 -4.55 3.26 -15.78
C TRP A 47 -4.94 3.08 -14.30
N ASN A 48 -6.11 3.59 -13.89
CA ASN A 48 -6.58 3.45 -12.51
C ASN A 48 -6.89 2.00 -12.13
N LYS A 49 -7.48 1.21 -13.03
CA LYS A 49 -7.70 -0.23 -12.81
C LYS A 49 -6.37 -0.96 -12.61
N LYS A 50 -5.40 -0.73 -13.50
CA LYS A 50 -4.07 -1.36 -13.45
C LYS A 50 -3.33 -1.01 -12.15
N ILE A 51 -3.31 0.27 -11.78
CA ILE A 51 -2.66 0.71 -10.54
C ILE A 51 -3.38 0.14 -9.31
N SER A 52 -4.71 0.08 -9.31
CA SER A 52 -5.45 -0.53 -8.21
C SER A 52 -5.12 -2.00 -8.02
N ALA A 53 -5.01 -2.76 -9.11
CA ALA A 53 -4.62 -4.18 -9.07
C ALA A 53 -3.19 -4.33 -8.50
N LYS A 54 -2.21 -3.64 -9.10
CA LYS A 54 -0.82 -3.64 -8.63
C LYS A 54 -0.68 -3.35 -7.13
N ARG A 55 -1.42 -2.35 -6.64
CA ARG A 55 -1.40 -1.99 -5.22
C ARG A 55 -1.94 -3.10 -4.32
N GLN A 56 -2.99 -3.79 -4.76
CA GLN A 56 -3.54 -4.90 -3.99
C GLN A 56 -2.59 -6.10 -4.01
N ASP A 57 -2.00 -6.39 -5.17
CA ASP A 57 -1.03 -7.47 -5.34
C ASP A 57 0.20 -7.25 -4.44
N ALA A 58 0.75 -6.03 -4.40
CA ALA A 58 1.88 -5.70 -3.52
C ALA A 58 1.57 -5.92 -2.03
N VAL A 59 0.35 -5.60 -1.59
CA VAL A 59 -0.07 -5.82 -0.20
C VAL A 59 -0.23 -7.31 0.09
N ASN A 60 -0.77 -8.09 -0.84
CA ASN A 60 -0.90 -9.54 -0.70
C ASN A 60 0.47 -10.20 -0.64
N GLU A 61 1.33 -9.89 -1.61
CA GLU A 61 2.70 -10.41 -1.68
C GLU A 61 3.51 -10.04 -0.43
N PHE A 62 3.32 -8.84 0.11
CA PHE A 62 3.93 -8.46 1.38
C PHE A 62 3.56 -9.41 2.52
N TRP A 63 2.27 -9.75 2.66
CA TRP A 63 1.81 -10.67 3.72
C TRP A 63 2.27 -12.11 3.47
N ASP A 64 2.31 -12.54 2.20
CA ASP A 64 2.83 -13.87 1.82
C ASP A 64 4.33 -13.98 2.17
N GLN A 65 5.12 -12.96 1.83
CA GLN A 65 6.53 -12.88 2.21
C GLN A 65 6.71 -12.86 3.72
N GLU A 66 5.84 -12.15 4.45
CA GLU A 66 5.88 -12.11 5.90
C GLU A 66 5.62 -13.48 6.53
N GLN A 67 4.65 -14.22 6.00
CA GLN A 67 4.39 -15.60 6.39
C GLN A 67 5.60 -16.50 6.12
N ILE A 68 6.20 -16.40 4.93
CA ILE A 68 7.38 -17.18 4.54
C ILE A 68 8.56 -16.92 5.48
N ARG A 69 8.83 -15.66 5.84
CA ARG A 69 9.90 -15.30 6.81
C ARG A 69 9.67 -16.00 8.14
N LEU A 70 8.45 -15.92 8.68
CA LEU A 70 8.11 -16.55 9.96
C LEU A 70 8.18 -18.07 9.91
N GLN A 71 7.79 -18.70 8.80
CA GLN A 71 7.91 -20.15 8.59
C GLN A 71 9.37 -20.63 8.59
N LYS A 72 10.28 -19.81 8.05
CA LYS A 72 11.73 -20.09 8.03
C LYS A 72 12.43 -19.80 9.37
N GLY A 73 11.71 -19.28 10.36
CA GLY A 73 12.30 -18.83 11.63
C GLY A 73 13.08 -17.51 11.50
N GLU A 74 12.93 -16.79 10.39
CA GLU A 74 13.51 -15.47 10.21
C GLU A 74 12.72 -14.41 10.99
N ASN A 75 13.34 -13.25 11.19
CA ASN A 75 12.63 -12.10 11.76
C ASN A 75 11.60 -11.56 10.75
N GLY A 76 10.40 -11.26 11.25
CA GLY A 76 9.42 -10.49 10.47
C GLY A 76 9.84 -9.03 10.32
N THR A 77 9.07 -8.28 9.55
CA THR A 77 9.19 -6.82 9.38
C THR A 77 8.86 -6.03 10.65
N ARG A 78 8.19 -6.67 11.62
CA ARG A 78 7.91 -6.15 12.95
C ARG A 78 8.23 -7.22 14.01
N ASN A 79 8.35 -6.76 15.25
CA ASN A 79 8.43 -7.64 16.42
C ASN A 79 7.04 -8.18 16.77
N TRP A 80 6.54 -9.10 15.95
CA TRP A 80 5.23 -9.71 16.14
C TRP A 80 5.15 -10.46 17.46
N SER A 81 4.07 -10.25 18.21
CA SER A 81 3.75 -11.06 19.38
C SER A 81 3.49 -12.53 18.98
N PRO A 82 3.57 -13.50 19.90
CA PRO A 82 3.29 -14.90 19.57
C PRO A 82 1.93 -15.10 18.91
N GLN A 83 0.90 -14.38 19.37
CA GLN A 83 -0.44 -14.42 18.77
C GLN A 83 -0.45 -13.85 17.35
N GLN A 84 0.22 -12.71 17.13
CA GLN A 84 0.29 -12.08 15.80
C GLN A 84 1.07 -12.97 14.82
N LYS A 85 2.15 -13.63 15.26
CA LYS A 85 2.87 -14.63 14.46
C LYS A 85 1.95 -15.79 14.08
N ALA A 86 1.17 -16.31 15.03
CA ALA A 86 0.22 -17.38 14.77
C ALA A 86 -0.86 -16.94 13.76
N ASP A 87 -1.37 -15.71 13.84
CA ASP A 87 -2.32 -15.18 12.86
C ASP A 87 -1.70 -15.16 11.45
N ILE A 88 -0.49 -14.58 11.31
CA ILE A 88 0.22 -14.51 10.02
C ILE A 88 0.49 -15.90 9.46
N LEU A 89 0.98 -16.85 10.28
CA LEU A 89 1.25 -18.22 9.88
C LEU A 89 0.01 -18.97 9.39
N ASN A 90 -1.18 -18.61 9.90
CA ASN A 90 -2.47 -19.13 9.47
C ASN A 90 -3.09 -18.34 8.29
N GLY A 91 -2.33 -17.47 7.62
CA GLY A 91 -2.81 -16.66 6.50
C GLY A 91 -3.79 -15.55 6.91
N LYS A 92 -3.85 -15.21 8.20
CA LYS A 92 -4.69 -14.13 8.73
C LYS A 92 -3.85 -12.86 8.90
N ARG A 93 -4.52 -11.72 8.80
CA ARG A 93 -3.90 -10.44 9.14
C ARG A 93 -3.90 -10.29 10.67
N PRO A 94 -2.74 -9.97 11.28
CA PRO A 94 -2.64 -9.83 12.72
C PRO A 94 -3.46 -8.63 13.21
N THR A 95 -3.80 -8.62 14.50
CA THR A 95 -4.56 -7.53 15.12
C THR A 95 -3.78 -6.87 16.26
N TYR A 96 -4.14 -5.62 16.56
CA TYR A 96 -3.72 -4.86 17.73
C TYR A 96 -4.94 -4.16 18.32
N ASN A 97 -5.23 -4.38 19.61
CA ASN A 97 -6.43 -3.88 20.29
C ASN A 97 -7.74 -4.13 19.51
N GLY A 98 -7.89 -5.36 18.98
CA GLY A 98 -9.07 -5.78 18.21
C GLY A 98 -9.17 -5.20 16.80
N LYS A 99 -8.19 -4.41 16.34
CA LYS A 99 -8.16 -3.83 14.99
C LYS A 99 -7.09 -4.50 14.14
N THR A 100 -7.43 -4.82 12.90
CA THR A 100 -6.48 -5.39 11.94
C THR A 100 -5.35 -4.42 11.63
N ILE A 101 -4.12 -4.93 11.67
CA ILE A 101 -2.93 -4.25 11.18
C ILE A 101 -2.91 -4.39 9.66
N GLN A 102 -2.78 -3.27 8.94
CA GLN A 102 -2.87 -3.25 7.48
C GLN A 102 -1.51 -2.96 6.85
N GLY A 103 -1.28 -3.51 5.65
CA GLY A 103 -0.13 -3.16 4.83
C GLY A 103 -0.39 -1.85 4.09
N HIS A 104 0.51 -0.88 4.25
CA HIS A 104 0.41 0.45 3.65
C HIS A 104 1.61 0.75 2.75
N HIS A 105 1.36 1.36 1.60
CA HIS A 105 2.43 1.86 0.72
C HIS A 105 3.19 3.00 1.40
N THR A 106 4.50 2.86 1.51
CA THR A 106 5.40 3.88 2.09
C THR A 106 5.82 4.95 1.08
N TYR A 107 5.58 4.72 -0.22
CA TYR A 107 5.78 5.70 -1.29
C TYR A 107 4.44 6.05 -1.92
N SER A 108 4.16 7.36 -2.01
CA SER A 108 2.90 7.83 -2.59
C SER A 108 2.79 7.51 -4.08
N VAL A 109 1.71 6.84 -4.46
CA VAL A 109 1.46 6.38 -5.84
C VAL A 109 1.36 7.53 -6.83
N SER A 110 1.01 8.74 -6.39
CA SER A 110 0.97 9.92 -7.27
C SER A 110 2.36 10.32 -7.77
N LYS A 111 3.40 10.07 -6.96
CA LYS A 111 4.80 10.42 -7.22
C LYS A 111 5.62 9.21 -7.68
N TYR A 112 5.27 8.02 -7.19
CA TYR A 112 6.00 6.77 -7.41
C TYR A 112 5.10 5.64 -7.94
N PRO A 113 4.33 5.84 -9.02
CA PRO A 113 3.44 4.82 -9.56
C PRO A 113 4.18 3.56 -10.03
N HIS A 114 5.46 3.65 -10.38
CA HIS A 114 6.31 2.50 -10.73
C HIS A 114 6.56 1.56 -9.55
N LEU A 115 6.53 2.06 -8.31
CA LEU A 115 6.66 1.26 -7.09
C LEU A 115 5.33 0.68 -6.58
N SER A 116 4.20 1.02 -7.22
CA SER A 116 2.86 0.65 -6.72
C SER A 116 2.62 -0.86 -6.59
N GLY A 117 3.33 -1.66 -7.38
CA GLY A 117 3.25 -3.12 -7.38
C GLY A 117 4.40 -3.82 -6.66
N ASN A 118 5.21 -3.10 -5.88
CA ASN A 118 6.35 -3.67 -5.18
C ASN A 118 6.00 -3.91 -3.70
N SER A 119 6.08 -5.15 -3.23
CA SER A 119 5.79 -5.52 -1.83
C SER A 119 6.80 -4.97 -0.83
N GLU A 120 8.04 -4.68 -1.27
CA GLU A 120 9.08 -4.16 -0.40
C GLU A 120 8.84 -2.73 0.07
N VAL A 121 7.97 -2.00 -0.65
CA VAL A 121 7.52 -0.67 -0.23
C VAL A 121 6.27 -0.70 0.65
N ILE A 122 5.81 -1.88 1.06
CA ILE A 122 4.70 -2.05 2.00
C ILE A 122 5.24 -2.08 3.43
N TYR A 123 4.59 -1.35 4.32
CA TYR A 123 4.85 -1.35 5.74
C TYR A 123 3.57 -1.69 6.52
N PRO A 124 3.61 -2.65 7.45
CA PRO A 124 2.46 -2.98 8.28
C PRO A 124 2.32 -1.93 9.39
N ALA A 125 1.13 -1.32 9.50
CA ALA A 125 0.87 -0.34 10.54
C ALA A 125 -0.56 -0.44 11.08
N THR A 126 -0.76 -0.01 12.32
CA THR A 126 -2.09 0.31 12.81
C THR A 126 -2.62 1.57 12.10
N PHE A 127 -3.92 1.82 12.23
CA PHE A 127 -4.49 3.08 11.75
C PHE A 127 -3.86 4.32 12.42
N ASN A 128 -3.51 4.23 13.71
CA ASN A 128 -2.92 5.33 14.46
C ASN A 128 -1.50 5.65 13.96
N GLU A 129 -0.66 4.62 13.82
CA GLU A 129 0.68 4.74 13.22
C GLU A 129 0.60 5.30 11.80
N HIS A 130 -0.30 4.78 10.96
CA HIS A 130 -0.48 5.25 9.59
C HIS A 130 -0.94 6.73 9.54
N LEU A 131 -2.04 7.08 10.21
CA LEU A 131 -2.56 8.44 10.13
C LEU A 131 -1.64 9.46 10.83
N LYS A 132 -1.22 9.20 12.06
CA LYS A 132 -0.48 10.20 12.85
C LYS A 132 1.03 10.14 12.60
N GLY A 133 1.57 8.95 12.37
CA GLY A 133 2.99 8.75 12.13
C GLY A 133 3.35 9.02 10.68
N TRP A 134 2.77 8.29 9.74
CA TRP A 134 3.10 8.40 8.31
C TRP A 134 2.52 9.66 7.66
N HIS A 135 1.36 10.12 8.12
CA HIS A 135 0.63 11.25 7.52
C HIS A 135 0.55 12.49 8.43
N GLY A 136 1.09 12.46 9.65
CA GLY A 136 1.06 13.63 10.54
C GLY A 136 -0.34 14.13 10.90
N GLY A 137 -1.37 13.28 10.78
CA GLY A 137 -2.78 13.63 10.97
C GLY A 137 -3.52 14.04 9.70
N ASN A 138 -2.85 14.12 8.54
CA ASN A 138 -3.47 14.51 7.28
C ASN A 138 -2.94 13.66 6.12
N PHE A 139 -3.79 12.81 5.51
CA PHE A 139 -3.42 11.91 4.41
C PHE A 139 -2.81 12.59 3.18
N ARG A 140 -2.89 13.93 3.07
CA ARG A 140 -2.24 14.70 2.00
C ARG A 140 -0.73 14.89 2.23
N ASN A 141 -0.26 14.73 3.47
CA ASN A 141 1.15 14.82 3.83
C ASN A 141 1.77 13.42 3.82
N SER A 142 2.98 13.27 3.30
CA SER A 142 3.74 12.02 3.41
C SER A 142 5.21 12.29 3.08
N LEU A 143 6.12 11.56 3.71
CA LEU A 143 7.51 11.45 3.28
C LEU A 143 7.68 10.12 2.51
N PRO A 144 8.56 10.08 1.49
CA PRO A 144 8.79 8.85 0.74
C PRO A 144 9.63 7.87 1.56
N GLY A 145 9.05 6.71 1.87
CA GLY A 145 9.75 5.58 2.49
C GLY A 145 9.93 5.68 4.01
N GLU A 146 9.43 6.73 4.65
CA GLU A 146 9.56 6.93 6.10
C GLU A 146 8.39 7.72 6.71
N PRO A 147 8.10 7.56 8.01
CA PRO A 147 7.06 8.31 8.68
C PRO A 147 7.48 9.75 8.99
N ILE A 148 6.51 10.68 9.03
CA ILE A 148 6.72 12.06 9.50
C ILE A 148 7.05 12.09 11.00
N LYS A 149 6.40 11.21 11.77
CA LYS A 149 6.62 11.03 13.22
C LYS A 149 6.71 9.55 13.53
N THR A 150 7.74 9.16 14.27
CA THR A 150 7.85 7.77 14.73
C THR A 150 6.80 7.50 15.80
N ILE A 151 5.86 6.60 15.48
CA ILE A 151 4.86 6.06 16.40
C ILE A 151 4.96 4.55 16.28
N ILE A 152 5.07 3.86 17.42
CA ILE A 152 5.17 2.41 17.51
C ILE A 152 4.10 1.97 18.51
N ASP A 153 3.02 1.39 17.99
CA ASP A 153 1.90 0.94 18.82
C ASP A 153 2.18 -0.44 19.48
N PHE A 154 3.00 -1.28 18.82
CA PHE A 154 3.30 -2.66 19.25
C PHE A 154 4.66 -3.15 18.79
#